data_AF-A0AAU0BFK3-F1
#
_entry.id   AF-A0AAU0BFK3-F1
#
_cell.length_a   1.000
_cell.length_b   1.000
_cell.length_c   1.000
_cell.angle_alpha   90.00
_cell.angle_beta   90.00
_cell.angle_gamma   90.00
#
_symmetry.space_group_name_H-M   'P 1'
#
loop_
_entity.id
_entity.type
_entity.pdbx_description
1 polymer ?
#
loop_
_entity_poly.entity_id
_entity_poly.type
_entity_poly.pdbx_seq_one_letter_code
_entity_poly.pdbx_strand_id
1 'polypeptide(L)'
;MKPGQTVLWAAMLLLTGGCSDKTPGSTPADMQTVPAQPATAATPAGAGKADTPAVEVPAPGRVLEDIYGQKGDGSASYAIDSGAVASFWYGHRFDLGGKHYYTGFANASPEKYGKSEEEDVPDPAVGVSISQATYVLDSADGKPTWTLFHAQLWAGDFGGNEKADTLDQKRKSQSTETNDGHLLLAVPTTGFNDGVTSSGFAMFTFDPNKNDLGDYKGWVYLGTLVTGEDNSAACDDEGSMKCATSTGTLSFETPKSGAMPILRVAMHGTAIAGPGPGKVGTLGANDAVTYTYDAAKQAYMPLLGR
;
A
#
# COMPACT_ATOMS: atom_id res chain seq x y z
N MET A 1 26.90 -33.61 -0.11
CA MET A 1 26.45 -34.66 0.82
C MET A 1 27.40 -34.77 2.01
N LYS A 2 27.04 -34.12 3.13
CA LYS A 2 27.02 -34.66 4.49
C LYS A 2 26.36 -33.61 5.39
N PRO A 3 25.58 -34.03 6.40
CA PRO A 3 24.47 -33.25 6.96
C PRO A 3 24.77 -32.71 8.36
N GLY A 4 23.94 -31.79 8.84
CA GLY A 4 23.84 -31.38 10.24
C GLY A 4 23.01 -30.12 10.35
N GLN A 5 22.08 -29.94 11.27
CA GLN A 5 21.61 -30.79 12.36
C GLN A 5 20.30 -30.12 12.82
N THR A 6 19.20 -30.86 12.76
CA THR A 6 17.89 -30.46 13.31
C THR A 6 17.95 -30.47 14.83
N VAL A 7 17.45 -29.41 15.46
CA VAL A 7 17.13 -29.42 16.90
C VAL A 7 15.67 -29.00 17.05
N LEU A 8 14.81 -30.01 17.19
CA LEU A 8 13.47 -29.88 17.73
C LEU A 8 13.57 -29.49 19.21
N TRP A 9 12.74 -28.54 19.65
CA TRP A 9 12.28 -28.51 21.03
C TRP A 9 10.76 -28.59 21.04
N ALA A 10 10.28 -29.73 21.52
CA ALA A 10 8.92 -29.91 21.98
C ALA A 10 8.83 -29.43 23.45
N ALA A 11 7.76 -28.74 23.80
CA ALA A 11 7.32 -28.62 25.18
C ALA A 11 5.79 -28.73 25.23
N MET A 12 5.34 -29.58 26.14
CA MET A 12 4.01 -30.15 26.26
C MET A 12 3.24 -29.44 27.40
N LEU A 13 1.96 -29.14 27.11
CA LEU A 13 0.77 -29.02 27.98
C LEU A 13 0.94 -28.75 29.49
N LEU A 14 0.09 -27.84 29.99
CA LEU A 14 -0.76 -28.08 31.17
C LEU A 14 -2.03 -27.20 31.11
N LEU A 15 -3.18 -27.86 31.21
CA LEU A 15 -4.54 -27.32 31.38
C LEU A 15 -4.84 -27.12 32.88
N THR A 16 -5.42 -25.97 33.23
CA THR A 16 -6.46 -25.74 34.26
C THR A 16 -6.95 -24.30 34.01
N GLY A 17 -8.22 -23.90 34.00
CA GLY A 17 -9.47 -24.40 34.53
C GLY A 17 -10.22 -23.17 35.09
N GLY A 18 -11.52 -23.01 34.84
CA GLY A 18 -12.37 -22.11 35.63
C GLY A 18 -13.26 -21.15 34.85
N CYS A 19 -14.56 -21.45 34.85
CA CYS A 19 -15.67 -20.72 34.27
C CYS A 19 -15.97 -19.38 34.98
N SER A 20 -16.47 -18.38 34.24
CA SER A 20 -17.92 -18.06 34.14
C SER A 20 -18.19 -16.58 33.83
N ASP A 21 -19.03 -16.43 32.81
CA ASP A 21 -19.98 -15.38 32.42
C ASP A 21 -20.15 -14.14 33.31
N LYS A 22 -20.29 -12.96 32.68
CA LYS A 22 -21.60 -12.29 32.46
C LYS A 22 -21.45 -10.84 31.94
N THR A 23 -21.87 -10.64 30.69
CA THR A 23 -22.40 -9.37 30.12
C THR A 23 -23.86 -9.68 29.72
N PRO A 24 -24.81 -8.76 29.45
CA PRO A 24 -24.85 -7.29 29.52
C PRO A 24 -26.01 -6.78 30.42
N GLY A 25 -26.03 -5.47 30.68
CA GLY A 25 -27.22 -4.76 31.13
C GLY A 25 -27.35 -3.44 30.39
N SER A 26 -28.37 -3.32 29.55
CA SER A 26 -28.60 -2.22 28.61
C SER A 26 -29.68 -1.24 29.12
N THR A 27 -29.45 0.06 28.86
CA THR A 27 -30.41 1.15 28.56
C THR A 27 -31.42 1.62 29.65
N PRO A 28 -32.14 2.78 29.51
CA PRO A 28 -32.01 3.94 28.59
C PRO A 28 -32.27 5.34 29.24
N ALA A 29 -32.29 6.37 28.38
CA ALA A 29 -32.78 7.76 28.56
C ALA A 29 -31.77 8.73 29.21
N ASP A 30 -31.45 9.88 28.61
CA ASP A 30 -32.42 10.89 28.18
C ASP A 30 -32.16 11.50 26.79
N MET A 31 -33.28 11.75 26.12
CA MET A 31 -33.41 12.64 24.97
C MET A 31 -33.23 14.09 25.45
N GLN A 32 -32.33 14.83 24.80
CA GLN A 32 -32.46 16.28 24.71
C GLN A 32 -32.05 16.75 23.31
N THR A 33 -33.09 17.15 22.57
CA THR A 33 -33.05 17.88 21.31
C THR A 33 -32.56 19.31 21.54
N VAL A 34 -31.59 19.75 20.73
CA VAL A 34 -31.24 21.17 20.56
C VAL A 34 -30.99 21.42 19.05
N PRO A 35 -31.52 22.52 18.48
CA PRO A 35 -31.88 22.62 17.06
C PRO A 35 -30.75 23.04 16.10
N ALA A 36 -30.97 22.78 14.82
CA ALA A 36 -30.18 23.26 13.69
C ALA A 36 -30.45 24.73 13.36
N GLN A 37 -29.41 25.54 13.10
CA GLN A 37 -29.28 26.45 11.93
C GLN A 37 -27.92 27.19 11.90
N PRO A 38 -27.55 27.85 10.78
CA PRO A 38 -26.27 27.63 10.09
C PRO A 38 -25.24 28.73 10.38
N ALA A 39 -23.97 28.42 10.14
CA ALA A 39 -22.92 29.43 10.02
C ALA A 39 -22.06 29.14 8.78
N THR A 40 -22.38 29.84 7.71
CA THR A 40 -21.47 30.16 6.62
C THR A 40 -20.31 30.97 7.20
N ALA A 41 -19.09 30.45 7.06
CA ALA A 41 -17.87 31.22 7.20
C ALA A 41 -17.00 30.95 5.96
N ALA A 42 -16.93 31.96 5.09
CA ALA A 42 -16.00 32.00 3.99
C ALA A 42 -14.58 32.22 4.51
N THR A 43 -13.62 31.46 3.99
CA THR A 43 -12.18 31.67 4.17
C THR A 43 -11.57 31.92 2.78
N PRO A 44 -10.65 32.90 2.63
CA PRO A 44 -10.42 33.58 1.36
C PRO A 44 -9.59 32.78 0.34
N ALA A 45 -9.77 33.18 -0.92
CA ALA A 45 -9.11 32.68 -2.11
C ALA A 45 -7.58 32.64 -1.98
N GLY A 46 -7.02 31.43 -2.08
CA GLY A 46 -5.63 31.18 -2.45
C GLY A 46 -5.55 30.92 -3.96
N ALA A 47 -4.49 31.43 -4.59
CA ALA A 47 -4.23 31.46 -6.02
C ALA A 47 -4.49 30.11 -6.75
N GLY A 48 -5.07 30.23 -7.95
CA GLY A 48 -5.78 29.17 -8.66
C GLY A 48 -5.02 27.87 -8.90
N LYS A 49 -5.63 26.78 -8.43
CA LYS A 49 -5.55 25.47 -9.06
C LYS A 49 -6.65 25.46 -10.12
N ALA A 50 -6.31 25.19 -11.39
CA ALA A 50 -7.33 25.01 -12.42
C ALA A 50 -8.33 23.97 -11.94
N ASP A 51 -9.62 24.32 -11.97
CA ASP A 51 -10.72 23.43 -11.64
C ASP A 51 -10.68 22.22 -12.59
N THR A 52 -10.12 21.10 -12.14
CA THR A 52 -10.37 19.82 -12.79
C THR A 52 -11.87 19.57 -12.69
N PRO A 53 -12.61 19.44 -13.80
CA PRO A 53 -14.04 19.19 -13.72
C PRO A 53 -14.30 17.94 -12.89
N ALA A 54 -15.28 18.02 -11.98
CA ALA A 54 -15.65 16.95 -11.05
C ALA A 54 -16.37 15.79 -11.78
N VAL A 55 -15.76 15.26 -12.83
CA VAL A 55 -16.20 14.06 -13.53
C VAL A 55 -15.94 12.88 -12.62
N GLU A 56 -16.94 12.04 -12.42
CA GLU A 56 -16.80 10.81 -11.64
C GLU A 56 -15.81 9.86 -12.33
N VAL A 57 -14.94 9.23 -11.55
CA VAL A 57 -13.97 8.26 -12.11
C VAL A 57 -14.66 6.93 -12.36
N PRO A 58 -14.12 6.09 -13.27
CA PRO A 58 -14.58 4.72 -13.44
C PRO A 58 -14.71 3.98 -12.11
N ALA A 59 -15.88 3.36 -11.91
CA ALA A 59 -16.17 2.57 -10.72
C ALA A 59 -15.24 1.34 -10.64
N PRO A 60 -14.97 0.81 -9.43
CA PRO A 60 -14.10 -0.36 -9.23
C PRO A 60 -14.41 -1.55 -10.16
N GLY A 61 -15.67 -1.94 -10.31
CA GLY A 61 -16.05 -3.05 -11.20
C GLY A 61 -15.73 -2.79 -12.67
N ARG A 62 -15.81 -1.52 -13.13
CA ARG A 62 -15.42 -1.13 -14.48
C ARG A 62 -13.91 -1.19 -14.67
N VAL A 63 -13.14 -0.78 -13.66
CA VAL A 63 -11.67 -0.92 -13.66
C VAL A 63 -11.29 -2.39 -13.81
N LEU A 64 -11.91 -3.28 -13.05
CA LEU A 64 -11.64 -4.72 -13.15
C LEU A 64 -12.03 -5.28 -14.53
N GLU A 65 -13.18 -4.90 -15.09
CA GLU A 65 -13.58 -5.29 -16.44
C GLU A 65 -12.56 -4.85 -17.50
N ASP A 66 -12.10 -3.60 -17.44
CA ASP A 66 -11.10 -3.08 -18.38
C ASP A 66 -9.72 -3.75 -18.21
N ILE A 67 -9.36 -4.19 -17.00
CA ILE A 67 -8.11 -4.93 -16.73
C ILE A 67 -8.17 -6.35 -17.31
N TYR A 68 -9.23 -7.10 -16.99
CA TYR A 68 -9.30 -8.54 -17.25
C TYR A 68 -10.05 -8.91 -18.54
N GLY A 69 -10.70 -7.94 -19.20
CA GLY A 69 -11.51 -8.18 -20.40
C GLY A 69 -12.76 -9.03 -20.15
N GLN A 70 -13.09 -9.28 -18.88
CA GLN A 70 -14.20 -10.11 -18.43
C GLN A 70 -15.22 -9.24 -17.72
N LYS A 71 -16.47 -9.33 -18.16
CA LYS A 71 -17.57 -8.65 -17.51
C LYS A 71 -17.88 -9.32 -16.17
N GLY A 72 -17.52 -8.65 -15.08
CA GLY A 72 -17.91 -9.05 -13.72
C GLY A 72 -19.37 -8.72 -13.39
N ASP A 73 -19.71 -8.86 -12.11
CA ASP A 73 -21.00 -8.45 -11.53
C ASP A 73 -21.07 -6.94 -11.20
N GLY A 74 -20.01 -6.19 -11.55
CA GLY A 74 -19.85 -4.77 -11.22
C GLY A 74 -19.34 -4.51 -9.81
N SER A 75 -19.08 -5.54 -9.01
CA SER A 75 -18.49 -5.41 -7.67
C SER A 75 -17.01 -5.01 -7.74
N ALA A 76 -16.47 -4.62 -6.58
CA ALA A 76 -15.05 -4.33 -6.43
C ALA A 76 -14.18 -5.59 -6.27
N SER A 77 -14.75 -6.80 -6.39
CA SER A 77 -14.00 -8.05 -6.29
C SER A 77 -14.76 -9.24 -6.88
N TYR A 78 -14.18 -9.98 -7.82
CA TYR A 78 -14.77 -11.20 -8.38
C TYR A 78 -13.73 -12.21 -8.86
N ALA A 79 -14.16 -13.45 -9.06
CA ALA A 79 -13.32 -14.51 -9.61
C ALA A 79 -13.09 -14.32 -11.10
N ILE A 80 -11.84 -14.40 -11.54
CA ILE A 80 -11.44 -14.31 -12.96
C ILE A 80 -11.23 -15.71 -13.55
N ASP A 81 -11.12 -15.83 -14.88
CA ASP A 81 -11.03 -17.14 -15.57
C ASP A 81 -9.89 -18.05 -15.08
N SER A 82 -8.83 -17.52 -14.47
CA SER A 82 -7.76 -18.33 -13.88
C SER A 82 -8.14 -19.00 -12.55
N GLY A 83 -9.31 -18.70 -12.01
CA GLY A 83 -9.75 -19.13 -10.68
C GLY A 83 -9.23 -18.25 -9.53
N ALA A 84 -8.35 -17.30 -9.81
CA ALA A 84 -7.94 -16.29 -8.83
C ALA A 84 -9.10 -15.32 -8.52
N VAL A 85 -9.03 -14.67 -7.36
CA VAL A 85 -9.95 -13.57 -7.01
C VAL A 85 -9.24 -12.26 -7.29
N ALA A 86 -9.79 -11.47 -8.21
CA ALA A 86 -9.34 -10.12 -8.47
C ALA A 86 -10.10 -9.13 -7.57
N SER A 87 -9.40 -8.16 -6.98
CA SER A 87 -9.98 -7.14 -6.10
C SER A 87 -9.43 -5.77 -6.43
N PHE A 88 -10.30 -4.77 -6.55
CA PHE A 88 -9.88 -3.37 -6.63
C PHE A 88 -9.15 -2.99 -5.34
N TRP A 89 -7.99 -2.37 -5.49
CA TRP A 89 -7.12 -2.02 -4.39
C TRP A 89 -7.08 -0.51 -4.17
N TYR A 90 -6.70 0.27 -5.18
CA TYR A 90 -6.43 1.71 -5.01
C TYR A 90 -6.77 2.51 -6.26
N GLY A 91 -7.27 3.75 -6.10
CA GLY A 91 -7.54 4.68 -7.19
C GLY A 91 -6.77 6.00 -7.02
N HIS A 92 -6.15 6.48 -8.09
CA HIS A 92 -5.34 7.70 -8.07
C HIS A 92 -5.66 8.63 -9.24
N ARG A 93 -5.99 9.90 -8.95
CA ARG A 93 -6.04 10.97 -9.97
C ARG A 93 -4.75 11.77 -9.93
N PHE A 94 -4.20 12.09 -11.09
CA PHE A 94 -2.97 12.87 -11.20
C PHE A 94 -2.90 13.63 -12.52
N ASP A 95 -2.09 14.68 -12.53
CA ASP A 95 -1.76 15.45 -13.72
C ASP A 95 -0.33 15.10 -14.15
N LEU A 96 -0.11 14.86 -15.43
CA LEU A 96 1.22 14.59 -15.99
C LEU A 96 1.28 15.06 -17.44
N GLY A 97 2.34 15.77 -17.82
CA GLY A 97 2.52 16.23 -19.22
C GLY A 97 1.33 17.03 -19.78
N GLY A 98 0.61 17.78 -18.94
CA GLY A 98 -0.56 18.57 -19.33
C GLY A 98 -1.86 17.77 -19.54
N LYS A 99 -1.88 16.49 -19.17
CA LYS A 99 -3.07 15.63 -19.22
C LYS A 99 -3.54 15.27 -17.81
N HIS A 100 -4.83 14.98 -17.68
CA HIS A 100 -5.43 14.48 -16.45
C HIS A 100 -5.62 12.97 -16.57
N TYR A 101 -5.09 12.24 -15.60
CA TYR A 101 -5.14 10.78 -15.56
C TYR A 101 -5.91 10.31 -14.34
N TYR A 102 -6.48 9.11 -14.47
CA TYR A 102 -6.95 8.30 -13.37
C TYR A 102 -6.42 6.87 -13.54
N THR A 103 -5.84 6.29 -12.50
CA THR A 103 -5.44 4.88 -12.49
C THR A 103 -6.18 4.16 -11.39
N GLY A 104 -6.84 3.06 -11.74
CA GLY A 104 -7.33 2.07 -10.79
C GLY A 104 -6.40 0.87 -10.77
N PHE A 105 -5.88 0.54 -9.58
CA PHE A 105 -5.09 -0.65 -9.32
C PHE A 105 -5.97 -1.74 -8.75
N ALA A 106 -5.69 -2.97 -9.15
CA ALA A 106 -6.28 -4.17 -8.58
C ALA A 106 -5.18 -5.15 -8.18
N ASN A 107 -5.55 -6.12 -7.33
CA ASN A 107 -4.70 -7.26 -7.04
C ASN A 107 -5.42 -8.56 -7.42
N ALA A 108 -4.65 -9.60 -7.74
CA ALA A 108 -5.16 -10.95 -7.87
C ALA A 108 -4.31 -11.92 -7.03
N SER A 109 -4.99 -12.79 -6.29
CA SER A 109 -4.35 -13.86 -5.52
C SER A 109 -3.51 -14.77 -6.44
N PRO A 110 -2.47 -15.43 -5.91
CA PRO A 110 -1.78 -16.49 -6.63
C PRO A 110 -2.77 -17.55 -7.13
N GLU A 111 -2.49 -18.09 -8.31
CA GLU A 111 -3.23 -19.24 -8.84
C GLU A 111 -2.86 -20.48 -8.01
N LYS A 112 -3.88 -21.17 -7.47
CA LYS A 112 -3.70 -22.42 -6.73
C LYS A 112 -3.89 -23.61 -7.67
N TYR A 113 -2.83 -24.39 -7.88
CA TYR A 113 -2.80 -25.53 -8.79
C TYR A 113 -2.61 -26.84 -8.00
N GLY A 114 -3.66 -27.31 -7.31
CA GLY A 114 -3.55 -28.50 -6.46
C GLY A 114 -4.87 -29.05 -5.92
N LYS A 115 -4.81 -30.20 -5.24
CA LYS A 115 -5.92 -30.69 -4.40
C LYS A 115 -5.92 -29.86 -3.11
N SER A 116 -7.07 -29.28 -2.79
CA SER A 116 -7.29 -28.26 -1.75
C SER A 116 -6.76 -28.56 -0.34
N GLU A 117 -6.32 -29.78 -0.03
CA GLU A 117 -5.96 -30.19 1.32
C GLU A 117 -4.47 -29.96 1.67
N GLU A 118 -3.59 -29.69 0.71
CA GLU A 118 -2.15 -29.40 0.93
C GLU A 118 -1.78 -27.91 0.79
N GLU A 119 -2.67 -27.05 0.29
CA GLU A 119 -2.40 -25.62 -0.05
C GLU A 119 -3.12 -24.59 0.85
N ASP A 120 -3.61 -25.01 2.01
CA ASP A 120 -4.40 -24.16 2.92
C ASP A 120 -3.56 -23.22 3.80
N VAL A 121 -2.24 -23.43 3.89
CA VAL A 121 -1.33 -22.52 4.61
C VAL A 121 -0.73 -21.52 3.63
N PRO A 122 -1.05 -20.21 3.74
CA PRO A 122 -0.47 -19.20 2.85
C PRO A 122 1.05 -19.16 2.98
N ASP A 123 1.76 -19.07 1.85
CA ASP A 123 3.20 -18.84 1.87
C ASP A 123 3.47 -17.38 2.32
N PRO A 124 4.15 -17.16 3.46
CA PRO A 124 4.41 -15.81 3.98
C PRO A 124 5.27 -14.96 3.04
N ALA A 125 6.08 -15.57 2.18
CA ALA A 125 6.96 -14.88 1.24
C ALA A 125 6.27 -14.54 -0.09
N VAL A 126 5.10 -15.12 -0.37
CA VAL A 126 4.37 -14.89 -1.62
C VAL A 126 3.33 -13.81 -1.39
N GLY A 127 3.31 -12.81 -2.27
CA GLY A 127 2.32 -11.74 -2.28
C GLY A 127 1.18 -12.00 -3.27
N VAL A 128 0.67 -10.92 -3.85
CA VAL A 128 -0.30 -10.91 -4.94
C VAL A 128 0.29 -10.21 -6.16
N SER A 129 -0.26 -10.50 -7.34
CA SER A 129 0.02 -9.69 -8.52
C SER A 129 -0.76 -8.38 -8.45
N ILE A 130 -0.14 -7.26 -8.84
CA ILE A 130 -0.83 -5.97 -9.01
C ILE A 130 -1.07 -5.72 -10.50
N SER A 131 -2.31 -5.39 -10.83
CA SER A 131 -2.77 -5.02 -12.17
C SER A 131 -3.30 -3.58 -12.16
N GLN A 132 -3.48 -2.97 -13.33
CA GLN A 132 -4.08 -1.62 -13.40
C GLN A 132 -4.81 -1.34 -14.71
N ALA A 133 -5.80 -0.45 -14.63
CA ALA A 133 -6.33 0.29 -15.77
C ALA A 133 -6.16 1.80 -15.55
N THR A 134 -5.60 2.48 -16.55
CA THR A 134 -5.34 3.91 -16.57
C THR A 134 -6.22 4.54 -17.63
N TYR A 135 -6.78 5.70 -17.29
CA TYR A 135 -7.70 6.48 -18.10
C TYR A 135 -7.15 7.89 -18.24
N VAL A 136 -7.43 8.49 -19.39
CA VAL A 136 -7.17 9.92 -19.63
C VAL A 136 -8.51 10.65 -19.68
N LEU A 137 -8.60 11.81 -19.04
CA LEU A 137 -9.76 12.67 -19.17
C LEU A 137 -9.66 13.44 -20.49
N ASP A 138 -10.61 13.20 -21.37
CA ASP A 138 -10.73 13.87 -22.66
C ASP A 138 -12.15 14.45 -22.82
N SER A 139 -12.52 14.86 -24.03
CA SER A 139 -13.87 15.26 -24.39
C SER A 139 -14.47 14.27 -25.40
N ALA A 140 -15.55 13.60 -25.02
CA ALA A 140 -16.38 12.83 -25.94
C ALA A 140 -17.71 13.57 -26.14
N ASP A 141 -18.07 13.86 -27.39
CA ASP A 141 -19.28 14.63 -27.73
C ASP A 141 -19.41 15.98 -27.00
N GLY A 142 -18.27 16.64 -26.76
CA GLY A 142 -18.20 17.91 -26.04
C GLY A 142 -18.36 17.79 -24.51
N LYS A 143 -18.38 16.57 -23.96
CA LYS A 143 -18.49 16.29 -22.52
C LYS A 143 -17.19 15.68 -21.97
N PRO A 144 -16.67 16.20 -20.84
CA PRO A 144 -15.55 15.59 -20.14
C PRO A 144 -15.82 14.11 -19.84
N THR A 145 -14.97 13.21 -20.37
CA THR A 145 -15.15 11.76 -20.31
C THR A 145 -13.82 11.07 -20.07
N TRP A 146 -13.80 10.08 -19.16
CA TRP A 146 -12.65 9.21 -18.95
C TRP A 146 -12.61 8.14 -20.04
N THR A 147 -11.56 8.15 -20.86
CA THR A 147 -11.30 7.14 -21.88
C THR A 147 -10.19 6.22 -21.41
N LEU A 148 -10.36 4.90 -21.58
CA LEU A 148 -9.32 3.93 -21.27
C LEU A 148 -8.06 4.25 -22.08
N PHE A 149 -6.98 4.53 -21.38
CA PHE A 149 -5.68 4.87 -21.96
C PHE A 149 -4.81 3.62 -22.11
N HIS A 150 -4.77 2.78 -21.07
CA HIS A 150 -3.99 1.55 -21.05
C HIS A 150 -4.50 0.62 -19.93
N ALA A 151 -4.44 -0.69 -20.13
CA ALA A 151 -4.69 -1.69 -19.10
C ALA A 151 -3.57 -2.73 -19.12
N GLN A 152 -3.15 -3.20 -17.95
CA GLN A 152 -2.10 -4.20 -17.81
C GLN A 152 -2.46 -5.20 -16.69
N LEU A 153 -2.19 -6.48 -16.97
CA LEU A 153 -2.43 -7.56 -16.02
C LEU A 153 -1.35 -7.68 -14.94
N TRP A 154 -0.15 -7.12 -15.18
CA TRP A 154 0.97 -7.23 -14.23
C TRP A 154 1.83 -5.96 -14.21
N ALA A 155 1.86 -5.30 -13.05
CA ALA A 155 2.74 -4.20 -12.69
C ALA A 155 3.92 -4.66 -11.81
N GLY A 156 3.77 -5.82 -11.16
CA GLY A 156 4.71 -6.40 -10.20
C GLY A 156 4.00 -7.24 -9.15
N ASP A 157 4.79 -7.89 -8.30
CA ASP A 157 4.33 -8.69 -7.16
C ASP A 157 4.47 -7.89 -5.87
N PHE A 158 3.45 -7.95 -5.00
CA PHE A 158 3.28 -7.02 -3.89
C PHE A 158 2.66 -7.70 -2.67
N GLY A 159 3.06 -7.28 -1.47
CA GLY A 159 2.56 -7.82 -0.22
C GLY A 159 3.20 -9.15 0.19
N GLY A 160 2.47 -9.94 0.97
CA GLY A 160 2.92 -11.21 1.55
C GLY A 160 1.75 -11.99 2.15
N ASN A 161 1.98 -13.25 2.55
CA ASN A 161 0.91 -14.16 3.00
C ASN A 161 -0.24 -14.28 1.98
N GLU A 162 0.11 -14.32 0.69
CA GLU A 162 -0.80 -14.36 -0.47
C GLU A 162 -1.78 -13.18 -0.54
N LYS A 163 -1.42 -12.04 0.09
CA LYS A 163 -2.27 -10.85 0.19
C LYS A 163 -1.51 -9.58 -0.18
N ALA A 164 -2.25 -8.61 -0.72
CA ALA A 164 -1.81 -7.23 -0.85
C ALA A 164 -1.48 -6.61 0.53
N ASP A 165 -0.52 -5.68 0.60
CA ASP A 165 -0.43 -4.83 1.80
C ASP A 165 -1.73 -4.04 1.97
N THR A 166 -2.11 -3.82 3.22
CA THR A 166 -3.32 -3.08 3.55
C THR A 166 -3.10 -1.60 3.26
N LEU A 167 -4.10 -0.93 2.68
CA LEU A 167 -4.04 0.52 2.49
C LEU A 167 -4.09 1.26 3.82
N ASP A 168 -3.18 2.21 4.00
CA ASP A 168 -3.26 3.15 5.09
C ASP A 168 -4.19 4.30 4.71
N GLN A 169 -5.40 4.28 5.25
CA GLN A 169 -6.43 5.29 4.97
C GLN A 169 -6.18 6.63 5.68
N LYS A 170 -5.20 6.70 6.61
CA LYS A 170 -4.92 7.92 7.39
C LYS A 170 -3.92 8.82 6.68
N ARG A 171 -2.93 8.23 6.00
CA ARG A 171 -1.92 8.96 5.22
C ARG A 171 -2.41 9.20 3.80
N LYS A 172 -1.94 10.30 3.21
CA LYS A 172 -2.19 10.61 1.79
C LYS A 172 -1.09 10.00 0.93
N SER A 173 -1.45 9.59 -0.28
CA SER A 173 -0.47 9.30 -1.31
C SER A 173 0.32 10.55 -1.66
N GLN A 174 1.56 10.33 -2.09
CA GLN A 174 2.46 11.37 -2.53
C GLN A 174 2.98 11.02 -3.93
N SER A 175 3.24 12.03 -4.74
CA SER A 175 3.80 11.80 -6.06
C SER A 175 4.72 12.93 -6.49
N THR A 176 5.60 12.63 -7.44
CA THR A 176 6.48 13.61 -8.09
C THR A 176 6.71 13.20 -9.53
N GLU A 177 7.00 14.16 -10.39
CA GLU A 177 7.46 13.90 -11.75
C GLU A 177 8.97 13.66 -11.71
N THR A 178 9.42 12.57 -12.34
CA THR A 178 10.85 12.23 -12.49
C THR A 178 11.48 13.09 -13.59
N ASN A 179 12.81 13.14 -13.66
CA ASN A 179 13.48 13.99 -14.65
C ASN A 179 13.25 13.54 -16.12
N ASP A 180 12.79 12.30 -16.34
CA ASP A 180 12.39 11.77 -17.65
C ASP A 180 10.89 11.89 -17.95
N GLY A 181 10.13 12.60 -17.10
CA GLY A 181 8.70 12.88 -17.33
C GLY A 181 7.76 11.74 -16.95
N HIS A 182 8.23 10.79 -16.13
CA HIS A 182 7.38 9.75 -15.55
C HIS A 182 6.78 10.26 -14.24
N LEU A 183 5.66 9.67 -13.81
CA LEU A 183 5.16 9.86 -12.46
C LEU A 183 5.80 8.83 -11.54
N LEU A 184 6.35 9.25 -10.41
CA LEU A 184 6.62 8.38 -9.27
C LEU A 184 5.51 8.58 -8.22
N LEU A 185 4.82 7.50 -7.87
CA LEU A 185 3.71 7.46 -6.91
C LEU A 185 4.11 6.64 -5.68
N ALA A 186 3.82 7.18 -4.51
CA ALA A 186 3.93 6.52 -3.21
C ALA A 186 2.53 6.33 -2.62
N VAL A 187 2.05 5.09 -2.56
CA VAL A 187 0.74 4.72 -1.98
C VAL A 187 0.96 4.23 -0.56
N PRO A 188 0.36 4.85 0.47
CA PRO A 188 0.66 4.50 1.86
C PRO A 188 0.02 3.16 2.22
N THR A 189 0.82 2.28 2.84
CA THR A 189 0.42 0.93 3.20
C THR A 189 0.77 0.62 4.65
N THR A 190 0.12 -0.41 5.17
CA THR A 190 0.47 -1.07 6.44
C THR A 190 0.53 -2.58 6.23
N GLY A 191 1.50 -3.21 6.89
CA GLY A 191 1.60 -4.66 7.03
C GLY A 191 1.64 -5.04 8.50
N PHE A 192 1.28 -6.28 8.82
CA PHE A 192 1.44 -6.84 10.15
C PHE A 192 2.12 -8.19 10.03
N ASN A 193 3.23 -8.35 10.74
CA ASN A 193 3.93 -9.62 10.81
C ASN A 193 4.55 -9.80 12.19
N ASP A 194 4.41 -10.99 12.77
CA ASP A 194 5.05 -11.39 14.04
C ASP A 194 4.91 -10.37 15.19
N GLY A 195 3.74 -9.75 15.32
CA GLY A 195 3.48 -8.76 16.39
C GLY A 195 4.02 -7.35 16.11
N VAL A 196 4.54 -7.10 14.90
CA VAL A 196 5.00 -5.80 14.46
C VAL A 196 4.11 -5.28 13.33
N THR A 197 3.51 -4.12 13.54
CA THR A 197 2.86 -3.36 12.48
C THR A 197 3.92 -2.52 11.77
N SER A 198 4.13 -2.77 10.47
CA SER A 198 4.98 -1.95 9.63
C SER A 198 4.13 -0.94 8.87
N SER A 199 4.52 0.33 8.88
CA SER A 199 3.94 1.38 8.05
C SER A 199 4.88 1.71 6.91
N GLY A 200 4.36 1.83 5.69
CA GLY A 200 5.19 2.01 4.51
C GLY A 200 4.51 2.77 3.38
N PHE A 201 5.18 2.78 2.24
CA PHE A 201 4.63 3.20 0.95
C PHE A 201 4.97 2.18 -0.13
N ALA A 202 3.96 1.67 -0.83
CA ALA A 202 4.14 0.95 -2.07
C ALA A 202 4.48 1.96 -3.18
N MET A 203 5.62 1.75 -3.85
CA MET A 203 6.14 2.67 -4.85
C MET A 203 5.81 2.19 -6.25
N PHE A 204 5.34 3.10 -7.10
CA PHE A 204 5.02 2.81 -8.49
C PHE A 204 5.55 3.90 -9.41
N THR A 205 6.01 3.54 -10.61
CA THR A 205 6.29 4.51 -11.67
C THR A 205 5.33 4.34 -12.82
N PHE A 206 4.95 5.45 -13.46
CA PHE A 206 4.13 5.48 -14.67
C PHE A 206 4.86 6.20 -15.80
N ASP A 207 5.06 5.49 -16.91
CA ASP A 207 5.58 6.03 -18.16
C ASP A 207 4.41 6.32 -19.12
N PRO A 208 4.05 7.59 -19.38
CA PRO A 208 2.94 7.95 -20.24
C PRO A 208 3.20 7.64 -21.72
N ASN A 209 4.43 7.30 -22.11
CA ASN A 209 4.77 6.93 -23.48
C ASN A 209 4.65 5.42 -23.73
N LYS A 210 4.41 4.63 -22.69
CA LYS A 210 4.16 3.18 -22.77
C LYS A 210 2.67 2.89 -22.62
N ASN A 211 1.96 3.06 -23.73
CA ASN A 211 0.51 2.98 -23.80
C ASN A 211 -0.02 2.01 -24.87
N ASP A 212 0.85 1.39 -25.66
CA ASP A 212 0.45 0.36 -26.62
C ASP A 212 -0.08 -0.88 -25.89
N LEU A 213 -1.09 -1.53 -26.48
CA LEU A 213 -1.75 -2.74 -25.96
C LEU A 213 -0.86 -4.02 -26.05
N GLY A 214 0.46 -3.89 -25.93
CA GLY A 214 1.46 -4.98 -25.97
C GLY A 214 2.29 -5.09 -24.68
N ASP A 215 3.46 -5.75 -24.73
CA ASP A 215 4.34 -6.03 -23.57
C ASP A 215 4.95 -4.78 -22.88
N TYR A 216 4.53 -3.57 -23.26
CA TYR A 216 5.04 -2.33 -22.68
C TYR A 216 4.34 -2.03 -21.35
N LYS A 217 5.11 -2.18 -20.25
CA LYS A 217 4.67 -1.88 -18.89
C LYS A 217 4.54 -0.37 -18.69
N GLY A 218 3.32 0.16 -18.79
CA GLY A 218 3.03 1.56 -18.48
C GLY A 218 3.26 1.87 -17.00
N TRP A 219 2.81 0.98 -16.12
CA TRP A 219 3.08 1.04 -14.68
C TRP A 219 4.02 -0.06 -14.22
N VAL A 220 4.95 0.27 -13.32
CA VAL A 220 5.86 -0.70 -12.69
C VAL A 220 5.89 -0.47 -11.18
N TYR A 221 5.70 -1.54 -10.42
CA TYR A 221 5.90 -1.56 -8.97
C TYR A 221 7.39 -1.61 -8.63
N LEU A 222 7.83 -0.76 -7.71
CA LEU A 222 9.24 -0.51 -7.38
C LEU A 222 9.60 -0.95 -5.96
N GLY A 223 8.74 -1.74 -5.32
CA GLY A 223 8.92 -2.18 -3.93
C GLY A 223 8.17 -1.32 -2.91
N THR A 224 8.09 -1.83 -1.67
CA THR A 224 7.52 -1.13 -0.52
C THR A 224 8.66 -0.54 0.31
N LEU A 225 8.57 0.75 0.60
CA LEU A 225 9.45 1.44 1.55
C LEU A 225 8.90 1.28 2.95
N VAL A 226 9.74 0.93 3.91
CA VAL A 226 9.38 0.97 5.34
C VAL A 226 9.58 2.40 5.84
N THR A 227 8.57 2.93 6.52
CA THR A 227 8.57 4.27 7.10
C THR A 227 8.31 4.29 8.60
N GLY A 228 8.07 3.16 9.21
CA GLY A 228 7.84 3.08 10.64
C GLY A 228 7.41 1.69 11.05
N GLU A 229 7.58 1.41 12.33
CA GLU A 229 7.28 0.11 12.94
C GLU A 229 6.63 0.36 14.30
N ASP A 230 5.72 -0.52 14.69
CA ASP A 230 5.07 -0.53 15.99
C ASP A 230 4.97 -1.98 16.49
N ASN A 231 5.70 -2.29 17.56
CA ASN A 231 5.71 -3.63 18.16
C ASN A 231 4.77 -3.76 19.37
N SER A 232 3.83 -2.83 19.57
CA SER A 232 2.88 -2.82 20.69
C SER A 232 2.07 -4.11 20.86
N ALA A 233 1.92 -4.92 19.81
CA ALA A 233 1.20 -6.19 19.87
C ALA A 233 2.02 -7.35 20.46
N ALA A 234 3.35 -7.23 20.56
CA ALA A 234 4.24 -8.28 21.07
C ALA A 234 5.18 -7.82 22.20
N CYS A 235 5.29 -6.52 22.43
CA CYS A 235 6.12 -5.99 23.50
C CYS A 235 5.45 -6.04 24.87
N ASP A 236 6.29 -5.99 25.89
CA ASP A 236 5.92 -5.80 27.27
C ASP A 236 7.01 -4.95 27.94
N ASP A 237 6.61 -3.82 28.54
CA ASP A 237 7.52 -2.92 29.24
C ASP A 237 8.14 -3.56 30.48
N GLU A 238 7.57 -4.63 31.02
CA GLU A 238 8.14 -5.44 32.10
C GLU A 238 8.89 -6.68 31.57
N GLY A 239 8.64 -7.04 30.31
CA GLY A 239 9.19 -8.20 29.63
C GLY A 239 10.55 -7.98 28.96
N SER A 240 10.98 -8.99 28.22
CA SER A 240 12.25 -9.02 27.49
C SER A 240 12.24 -8.19 26.20
N MET A 241 11.06 -7.93 25.63
CA MET A 241 10.87 -7.09 24.43
C MET A 241 10.21 -5.78 24.82
N LYS A 242 10.97 -4.68 24.80
CA LYS A 242 10.42 -3.35 25.09
C LYS A 242 9.57 -2.80 23.96
N CYS A 243 8.62 -1.96 24.32
CA CYS A 243 7.78 -1.27 23.35
C CYS A 243 8.54 -0.15 22.64
N ALA A 244 8.43 -0.13 21.32
CA ALA A 244 9.01 0.88 20.45
C ALA A 244 8.04 1.17 19.30
N THR A 245 7.90 2.45 19.00
CA THR A 245 7.02 2.92 17.92
C THR A 245 7.74 4.01 17.16
N SER A 246 7.86 3.83 15.86
CA SER A 246 8.48 4.78 14.94
C SER A 246 7.54 5.15 13.81
N THR A 247 7.69 6.40 13.35
CA THR A 247 6.98 6.92 12.18
C THR A 247 7.95 7.74 11.33
N GLY A 248 7.65 7.85 10.05
CA GLY A 248 8.57 8.41 9.07
C GLY A 248 7.86 9.34 8.12
N THR A 249 8.49 10.47 7.84
CA THR A 249 8.02 11.42 6.80
C THR A 249 8.83 11.21 5.53
N LEU A 250 8.16 10.79 4.46
CA LEU A 250 8.76 10.63 3.14
C LEU A 250 8.97 11.99 2.46
N SER A 251 10.10 12.12 1.77
CA SER A 251 10.43 13.25 0.89
C SER A 251 11.14 12.76 -0.36
N PHE A 252 10.87 13.43 -1.49
CA PHE A 252 11.53 13.20 -2.78
C PHE A 252 12.66 14.22 -2.94
N GLU A 253 13.88 13.73 -3.07
CA GLU A 253 15.08 14.55 -3.27
C GLU A 253 15.58 14.44 -4.70
N THR A 254 16.12 15.55 -5.21
CA THR A 254 16.72 15.57 -6.55
C THR A 254 17.89 14.58 -6.62
N PRO A 255 17.93 13.69 -7.63
CA PRO A 255 19.00 12.72 -7.73
C PRO A 255 20.30 13.40 -8.18
N LYS A 256 21.43 12.86 -7.71
CA LYS A 256 22.77 13.29 -8.18
C LYS A 256 23.02 12.89 -9.64
N SER A 257 22.38 11.81 -10.10
CA SER A 257 22.46 11.27 -11.46
C SER A 257 21.26 10.35 -11.72
N GLY A 258 20.82 10.27 -12.98
CA GLY A 258 19.67 9.45 -13.38
C GLY A 258 18.33 10.20 -13.25
N ALA A 259 17.25 9.52 -13.62
CA ALA A 259 15.92 10.12 -13.67
C ALA A 259 15.13 9.97 -12.36
N MET A 260 15.34 8.86 -11.64
CA MET A 260 14.61 8.52 -10.43
C MET A 260 15.12 9.32 -9.23
N PRO A 261 14.24 9.94 -8.41
CA PRO A 261 14.63 10.70 -7.23
C PRO A 261 15.26 9.83 -6.14
N ILE A 262 16.01 10.47 -5.24
CA ILE A 262 16.41 9.86 -3.97
C ILE A 262 15.24 9.99 -3.01
N LEU A 263 14.92 8.95 -2.25
CA LEU A 263 13.82 9.01 -1.28
C LEU A 263 14.40 9.08 0.12
N ARG A 264 14.05 10.10 0.88
CA ARG A 264 14.49 10.26 2.26
C ARG A 264 13.31 10.15 3.21
N VAL A 265 13.45 9.27 4.19
CA VAL A 265 12.48 9.06 5.27
C VAL A 265 13.06 9.63 6.55
N ALA A 266 12.52 10.76 7.01
CA ALA A 266 12.88 11.34 8.30
C ALA A 266 12.14 10.59 9.42
N MET A 267 12.88 9.85 10.24
CA MET A 267 12.33 9.00 11.28
C MET A 267 12.09 9.77 12.59
N HIS A 268 11.03 9.40 13.30
CA HIS A 268 10.62 9.94 14.59
C HIS A 268 10.12 8.83 15.51
N GLY A 269 10.16 9.07 16.82
CA GLY A 269 9.70 8.11 17.83
C GLY A 269 10.86 7.32 18.41
N THR A 270 10.68 6.01 18.55
CA THR A 270 11.65 5.12 19.18
C THR A 270 11.87 3.84 18.37
N ALA A 271 13.05 3.24 18.50
CA ALA A 271 13.39 1.95 17.90
C ALA A 271 14.18 1.08 18.88
N ILE A 272 14.22 -0.23 18.61
CA ILE A 272 15.07 -1.16 19.35
C ILE A 272 16.53 -0.95 18.95
N ALA A 273 17.37 -0.60 19.93
CA ALA A 273 18.77 -0.26 19.74
C ALA A 273 19.69 -1.49 19.93
N GLY A 274 20.17 -2.04 18.81
CA GLY A 274 21.21 -3.08 18.76
C GLY A 274 20.73 -4.51 19.04
N PRO A 275 21.60 -5.53 18.81
CA PRO A 275 21.27 -6.92 19.09
C PRO A 275 21.34 -7.19 20.61
N GLY A 276 20.19 -7.50 21.22
CA GLY A 276 20.08 -7.83 22.65
C GLY A 276 18.74 -7.38 23.23
N PRO A 277 18.40 -7.80 24.46
CA PRO A 277 17.09 -7.51 25.03
C PRO A 277 16.94 -6.02 25.35
N GLY A 278 16.08 -5.35 24.59
CA GLY A 278 15.21 -4.30 25.13
C GLY A 278 15.81 -2.92 25.39
N LYS A 279 16.91 -2.52 24.74
CA LYS A 279 17.27 -1.09 24.75
C LYS A 279 16.44 -0.36 23.69
N VAL A 280 15.70 0.66 24.11
CA VAL A 280 14.94 1.53 23.22
C VAL A 280 15.70 2.83 23.07
N GLY A 281 16.00 3.23 21.84
CA GLY A 281 16.61 4.51 21.51
C GLY A 281 15.58 5.47 20.92
N THR A 282 15.72 6.77 21.23
CA THR A 282 14.96 7.82 20.55
C THR A 282 15.56 8.08 19.18
N LEU A 283 14.70 8.12 18.16
CA LEU A 283 15.08 8.43 16.78
C LEU A 283 15.17 9.94 16.58
N GLY A 284 16.24 10.37 15.91
CA GLY A 284 16.50 11.75 15.55
C GLY A 284 16.96 11.89 14.10
N ALA A 285 17.50 13.07 13.77
CA ALA A 285 17.86 13.41 12.39
C ALA A 285 18.90 12.46 11.74
N ASN A 286 19.73 11.82 12.56
CA ASN A 286 20.76 10.88 12.12
C ASN A 286 20.19 9.50 11.77
N ASP A 287 18.96 9.20 12.19
CA ASP A 287 18.30 7.92 11.94
C ASP A 287 17.41 7.95 10.68
N ALA A 288 17.56 9.00 9.86
CA ALA A 288 16.85 9.08 8.59
C ALA A 288 17.32 7.98 7.63
N VAL A 289 16.36 7.30 6.99
CA VAL A 289 16.65 6.26 6.02
C VAL A 289 16.64 6.87 4.62
N THR A 290 17.67 6.57 3.83
CA THR A 290 17.74 6.97 2.42
C THR A 290 17.53 5.75 1.55
N TYR A 291 16.65 5.85 0.56
CA TYR A 291 16.45 4.84 -0.46
C TYR A 291 16.89 5.38 -1.82
N THR A 292 17.55 4.51 -2.60
CA THR A 292 17.98 4.80 -3.96
C THR A 292 17.42 3.75 -4.91
N TYR A 293 17.06 4.17 -6.11
CA TYR A 293 16.62 3.25 -7.14
C TYR A 293 17.78 2.37 -7.64
N ASP A 294 17.61 1.06 -7.56
CA ASP A 294 18.51 0.06 -8.12
C ASP A 294 17.93 -0.40 -9.47
N ALA A 295 18.58 0.01 -10.56
CA ALA A 295 18.12 -0.31 -11.91
C ALA A 295 18.22 -1.81 -12.26
N ALA A 296 19.13 -2.56 -11.63
CA ALA A 296 19.26 -3.99 -11.88
C ALA A 296 18.15 -4.78 -11.19
N LYS A 297 17.72 -4.33 -10.01
CA LYS A 297 16.57 -4.89 -9.28
C LYS A 297 15.24 -4.27 -9.66
N GLN A 298 15.28 -3.17 -10.40
CA GLN A 298 14.13 -2.33 -10.74
C GLN A 298 13.31 -1.89 -9.51
N ALA A 299 13.97 -1.64 -8.37
CA ALA A 299 13.31 -1.35 -7.10
C ALA A 299 14.07 -0.31 -6.28
N TYR A 300 13.37 0.37 -5.36
CA TYR A 300 13.99 1.22 -4.36
C TYR A 300 14.58 0.38 -3.23
N MET A 301 15.86 0.56 -2.95
CA MET A 301 16.59 -0.16 -1.91
C MET A 301 17.10 0.81 -0.86
N PRO A 302 17.03 0.46 0.44
CA PRO A 302 17.64 1.28 1.48
C PRO A 302 19.15 1.30 1.27
N LEU A 303 19.75 2.48 1.41
CA LEU A 303 21.19 2.63 1.44
C LEU A 303 21.68 2.09 2.77
N LEU A 304 22.12 0.82 2.77
CA LEU A 304 22.74 0.21 3.94
C LEU A 304 24.03 1.00 4.25
N GLY A 305 24.10 1.56 5.46
CA GLY A 305 25.27 2.29 5.92
C GLY A 305 26.54 1.44 5.77
N ARG A 306 27.59 2.05 5.24
CA ARG A 306 28.96 1.52 5.29
C ARG A 306 29.52 1.62 6.71
#